data_AF-A0A7C4TGC7-F1
#
_entry.id   AF-A0A7C4TGC7-F1
#
_cell.length_a   1.000
_cell.length_b   1.000
_cell.length_c   1.000
_cell.angle_alpha   90.00
_cell.angle_beta   90.00
_cell.angle_gamma   90.00
#
_symmetry.space_group_name_H-M   'P 1'
#
loop_
_entity.id
_entity.type
_entity.pdbx_description
1 polymer ?
#
loop_
_entity_poly.entity_id
_entity_poly.type
_entity_poly.pdbx_seq_one_letter_code
_entity_poly.pdbx_strand_id
1 'polypeptide(L)'
;MSTSAVTDGRAPTAIAPNYGIDADRVLTVDDPIRWLLRRLDGRFAVDEFGGDPHLMDLLAPVPAAAIRVEVEEAHRLPRAGAALLVSNRGIGLAEPFVLGLAVRRAVRRRLRVVGLPSLPVIRPLFQKLGAIGYSPNDVAAMLRAGHLLAAPLGMTWLRAGAGEPPRSLLAAALGFPVIPVAVCQGGLFGTSPGVWPTAPWRVVIGEPMLPPPGTDPHDQLAAAELAEQVRDAVRALLDQSREP
;
A
#
# COMPACT_ATOMS: atom_id res chain seq x y z
N MET A 1 28.58 -19.64 34.54
CA MET A 1 28.06 -20.19 33.27
C MET A 1 26.66 -20.71 33.52
N SER A 2 25.64 -19.91 33.22
CA SER A 2 24.24 -20.36 33.18
C SER A 2 23.56 -19.58 32.06
N THR A 3 23.43 -20.23 30.90
CA THR A 3 22.72 -19.71 29.73
C THR A 3 21.32 -20.28 29.76
N SER A 4 20.32 -19.43 30.03
CA SER A 4 18.91 -19.79 29.89
C SER A 4 18.47 -19.38 28.49
N ALA A 5 18.28 -20.36 27.60
CA ALA A 5 17.69 -20.15 26.28
C ALA A 5 16.16 -20.15 26.42
N VAL A 6 15.55 -18.98 26.27
CA VAL A 6 14.12 -18.82 26.06
C VAL A 6 13.80 -19.29 24.64
N THR A 7 13.14 -20.43 24.52
CA THR A 7 12.60 -20.93 23.25
C THR A 7 11.26 -20.22 23.00
N ASP A 8 11.27 -19.15 22.20
CA ASP A 8 10.04 -18.52 21.73
C ASP A 8 9.44 -19.37 20.59
N GLY A 9 8.35 -20.05 20.91
CA GLY A 9 7.68 -21.04 20.07
C GLY A 9 6.77 -20.43 19.02
N ARG A 10 7.32 -19.70 18.04
CA ARG A 10 6.58 -19.38 16.82
C ARG A 10 6.87 -20.45 15.76
N ALA A 11 5.91 -21.37 15.60
CA ALA A 11 5.95 -22.36 14.53
C ALA A 11 6.19 -21.66 13.18
N PRO A 12 7.08 -22.17 12.31
CA PRO A 12 7.22 -21.64 10.96
C PRO A 12 5.88 -21.81 10.25
N THR A 13 5.23 -20.70 9.89
CA THR A 13 4.07 -20.72 9.00
C THR A 13 4.48 -21.51 7.76
N ALA A 14 3.86 -22.67 7.54
CA ALA A 14 4.15 -23.51 6.40
C ALA A 14 4.13 -22.66 5.13
N ILE A 15 5.21 -22.67 4.37
CA ILE A 15 5.31 -21.99 3.08
C ILE A 15 4.21 -22.59 2.21
N ALA A 16 3.11 -21.87 2.06
CA ALA A 16 2.01 -22.31 1.22
C ALA A 16 2.57 -22.44 -0.21
N PRO A 17 2.20 -23.49 -0.96
CA PRO A 17 2.66 -23.64 -2.33
C PRO A 17 2.22 -22.41 -3.15
N ASN A 18 3.19 -21.63 -3.62
CA ASN A 18 2.94 -20.42 -4.43
C ASN A 18 2.58 -20.76 -5.89
N TYR A 19 2.59 -22.04 -6.29
CA TYR A 19 2.21 -22.52 -7.64
C TYR A 19 2.79 -21.69 -8.82
N GLY A 20 3.98 -21.10 -8.66
CA GLY A 20 4.61 -20.25 -9.68
C GLY A 20 3.97 -18.87 -9.88
N ILE A 21 3.15 -18.41 -8.93
CA ILE A 21 2.46 -17.12 -9.00
C ILE A 21 3.39 -16.00 -8.55
N ASP A 22 3.51 -14.98 -9.39
CA ASP A 22 4.17 -13.74 -9.02
C ASP A 22 3.27 -12.95 -8.06
N ALA A 23 3.67 -12.86 -6.80
CA ALA A 23 2.93 -12.17 -5.74
C ALA A 23 2.89 -10.64 -5.92
N ASP A 24 3.79 -10.09 -6.73
CA ASP A 24 3.91 -8.66 -7.02
C ASP A 24 3.21 -8.24 -8.31
N ARG A 25 3.19 -9.10 -9.34
CA ARG A 25 2.60 -8.78 -10.66
C ARG A 25 1.14 -9.19 -10.81
N VAL A 26 0.35 -8.30 -11.40
CA VAL A 26 -1.04 -8.58 -11.77
C VAL A 26 -1.12 -9.80 -12.70
N LEU A 27 -1.90 -10.80 -12.30
CA LEU A 27 -2.16 -11.99 -13.08
C LEU A 27 -3.21 -11.73 -14.15
N THR A 28 -3.09 -12.45 -15.27
CA THR A 28 -4.21 -12.66 -16.19
C THR A 28 -5.13 -13.71 -15.57
N VAL A 29 -6.37 -13.32 -15.29
CA VAL A 29 -7.39 -14.25 -14.78
C VAL A 29 -8.05 -14.89 -15.99
N ASP A 30 -7.50 -16.02 -16.44
CA ASP A 30 -7.92 -16.64 -17.70
C ASP A 30 -9.21 -17.47 -17.59
N ASP A 31 -9.64 -17.86 -16.38
CA ASP A 31 -10.91 -18.58 -16.15
C ASP A 31 -11.43 -18.42 -14.69
N PRO A 32 -12.52 -17.64 -14.46
CA PRO A 32 -13.10 -17.44 -13.14
C PRO A 32 -13.72 -18.71 -12.53
N ILE A 33 -14.18 -19.65 -13.36
CA ILE A 33 -14.85 -20.88 -12.91
C ILE A 33 -13.81 -21.88 -12.40
N ARG A 34 -12.71 -22.09 -13.15
CA ARG A 34 -11.59 -22.91 -12.66
C ARG A 34 -10.95 -22.33 -11.40
N TRP A 35 -10.93 -21.01 -11.24
CA TRP A 35 -10.50 -20.37 -10.00
C TRP A 35 -11.43 -20.71 -8.82
N LEU A 36 -12.75 -20.59 -9.00
CA LEU A 36 -13.73 -20.89 -7.95
C LEU A 36 -13.63 -22.36 -7.51
N LEU A 37 -13.48 -23.28 -8.47
CA LEU A 37 -13.29 -24.71 -8.20
C LEU A 37 -11.99 -24.97 -7.40
N ARG A 38 -10.87 -24.33 -7.76
CA ARG A 38 -9.62 -24.43 -6.97
C ARG A 38 -9.79 -23.93 -5.54
N ARG A 39 -10.62 -22.91 -5.32
CA ARG A 39 -10.89 -22.36 -3.99
C ARG A 39 -11.79 -23.27 -3.16
N LEU A 40 -12.80 -23.89 -3.76
CA LEU A 40 -13.62 -24.93 -3.12
C LEU A 40 -12.77 -26.14 -2.72
N ASP A 41 -11.77 -26.50 -3.52
CA ASP A 41 -10.81 -27.58 -3.22
C ASP A 41 -9.69 -27.16 -2.24
N GLY A 42 -9.68 -25.92 -1.74
CA GLY A 42 -8.63 -25.42 -0.84
C GLY A 42 -7.25 -25.19 -1.49
N ARG A 43 -7.15 -25.29 -2.83
CA ARG A 43 -5.90 -25.16 -3.60
C ARG A 43 -5.72 -23.75 -4.16
N PHE A 44 -5.62 -22.76 -3.28
CA PHE A 44 -5.33 -21.37 -3.66
C PHE A 44 -3.94 -20.94 -3.15
N ALA A 45 -3.27 -20.09 -3.92
CA ALA A 45 -1.99 -19.54 -3.51
C ALA A 45 -2.19 -18.45 -2.48
N VAL A 46 -1.41 -18.51 -1.42
CA VAL A 46 -1.25 -17.44 -0.44
C VAL A 46 0.23 -17.07 -0.49
N ASP A 47 0.53 -15.78 -0.63
CA ASP A 47 1.91 -15.33 -0.58
C ASP A 47 2.49 -15.46 0.84
N GLU A 48 3.79 -15.25 0.98
CA GLU A 48 4.50 -15.36 2.25
C GLU A 48 4.03 -14.37 3.33
N PHE A 49 3.24 -13.35 2.94
CA PHE A 49 2.69 -12.32 3.82
C PHE A 49 1.17 -12.48 4.06
N GLY A 50 0.56 -13.58 3.61
CA GLY A 50 -0.86 -13.89 3.83
C GLY A 50 -1.84 -13.29 2.81
N GLY A 51 -1.33 -12.63 1.77
CA GLY A 51 -2.14 -12.11 0.67
C GLY A 51 -2.54 -13.20 -0.32
N ASP A 52 -3.69 -13.02 -0.97
CA ASP A 52 -4.20 -13.90 -2.02
C ASP A 52 -4.13 -13.16 -3.37
N PRO A 53 -3.05 -13.35 -4.16
CA PRO A 53 -2.82 -12.63 -5.40
C PRO A 53 -3.99 -12.71 -6.40
N HIS A 54 -4.67 -13.87 -6.44
CA HIS A 54 -5.82 -14.08 -7.31
C HIS A 54 -7.05 -13.31 -6.84
N LEU A 55 -7.33 -13.33 -5.53
CA LEU A 55 -8.46 -12.59 -4.97
C LEU A 55 -8.29 -11.08 -5.19
N MET A 56 -7.07 -10.57 -5.00
CA MET A 56 -6.75 -9.16 -5.28
C MET A 56 -7.04 -8.80 -6.74
N ASP A 57 -6.63 -9.66 -7.67
CA ASP A 57 -6.80 -9.40 -9.10
C ASP A 57 -8.24 -9.58 -9.60
N LEU A 58 -9.03 -10.41 -8.93
CA LEU A 58 -10.44 -10.63 -9.24
C LEU A 58 -11.34 -9.52 -8.71
N LEU A 59 -11.03 -8.95 -7.55
CA LEU A 59 -11.86 -7.89 -6.96
C LEU A 59 -11.45 -6.49 -7.41
N ALA A 60 -10.23 -6.31 -7.94
CA ALA A 60 -9.80 -5.04 -8.52
C ALA A 60 -10.66 -4.50 -9.70
N PRO A 61 -11.18 -5.31 -10.64
CA PRO A 61 -11.94 -4.84 -11.80
C PRO A 61 -13.34 -4.31 -11.47
N VAL A 62 -13.99 -4.84 -10.42
CA VAL A 62 -15.40 -4.52 -10.11
C VAL A 62 -15.59 -3.03 -9.75
N PRO A 63 -14.75 -2.42 -8.88
CA PRO A 63 -14.84 -0.98 -8.61
C PRO A 63 -14.11 -0.15 -9.67
N ALA A 64 -13.17 -0.73 -10.43
CA ALA A 64 -12.39 -0.02 -11.43
C ALA A 64 -13.24 0.53 -12.58
N ALA A 65 -14.32 -0.17 -12.96
CA ALA A 65 -15.24 0.33 -13.99
C ALA A 65 -16.07 1.54 -13.52
N ALA A 66 -16.32 1.65 -12.21
CA ALA A 66 -17.12 2.73 -11.62
C ALA A 66 -16.28 3.95 -11.19
N ILE A 67 -14.97 3.77 -10.95
CA ILE A 67 -14.08 4.82 -10.44
C ILE A 67 -13.11 5.25 -11.54
N ARG A 68 -13.33 6.47 -12.05
CA ARG A 68 -12.39 7.14 -12.96
C ARG A 68 -11.20 7.63 -12.14
N VAL A 69 -10.00 7.16 -12.49
CA VAL A 69 -8.74 7.53 -11.83
C VAL A 69 -7.78 8.07 -12.88
N GLU A 70 -7.26 9.25 -12.64
CA GLU A 70 -6.21 9.90 -13.41
C GLU A 70 -4.92 9.87 -12.59
N VAL A 71 -3.83 9.43 -13.21
CA VAL A 71 -2.53 9.32 -12.54
C VAL A 71 -1.59 10.33 -13.17
N GLU A 72 -1.20 11.32 -12.38
CA GLU A 72 -0.22 12.33 -12.76
C GLU A 72 1.18 11.82 -12.36
N GLU A 73 2.18 12.12 -13.19
CA GLU A 73 3.58 11.76 -12.90
C GLU A 73 3.81 10.24 -12.73
N ALA A 74 3.00 9.42 -13.41
CA ALA A 74 3.07 7.95 -13.35
C ALA A 74 4.45 7.35 -13.68
N HIS A 75 5.30 8.09 -14.40
CA HIS A 75 6.66 7.68 -14.75
C HIS A 75 7.58 7.55 -13.52
N ARG A 76 7.26 8.21 -12.40
CA ARG A 76 7.99 8.12 -11.13
C ARG A 76 7.73 6.81 -10.38
N LEU A 77 6.72 6.04 -10.78
CA LEU A 77 6.42 4.75 -10.15
C LEU A 77 7.44 3.67 -10.54
N PRO A 78 7.96 2.91 -9.56
CA PRO A 78 8.93 1.86 -9.83
C PRO A 78 8.26 0.67 -10.53
N ARG A 79 8.73 0.39 -11.74
CA ARG A 79 8.29 -0.79 -12.52
C ARG A 79 8.82 -2.10 -11.97
N ALA A 80 9.87 -2.08 -11.14
CA ALA A 80 10.45 -3.23 -10.45
C ALA A 80 11.14 -2.75 -9.16
N GLY A 81 11.43 -3.69 -8.24
CA GLY A 81 12.07 -3.37 -6.96
C GLY A 81 11.11 -2.79 -5.92
N ALA A 82 11.64 -2.50 -4.73
CA ALA A 82 10.85 -2.05 -3.60
C ALA A 82 10.64 -0.54 -3.59
N ALA A 83 9.49 -0.10 -3.10
CA ALA A 83 9.29 1.28 -2.65
C ALA A 83 8.12 1.36 -1.67
N LEU A 84 8.16 2.37 -0.80
CA LEU A 84 7.07 2.72 0.08
C LEU A 84 6.38 3.98 -0.43
N LEU A 85 5.14 3.84 -0.90
CA LEU A 85 4.28 4.97 -1.25
C LEU A 85 3.65 5.51 0.04
N VAL A 86 3.76 6.81 0.28
CA VAL A 86 3.18 7.45 1.46
C VAL A 86 2.11 8.42 1.01
N SER A 87 0.86 8.15 1.41
CA SER A 87 -0.29 8.91 0.93
C SER A 87 -1.03 9.64 2.04
N ASN A 88 -1.71 10.72 1.70
CA ASN A 88 -2.71 11.33 2.56
C ASN A 88 -3.84 10.36 2.92
N ARG A 89 -4.55 10.66 4.02
CA ARG A 89 -5.67 9.84 4.52
C ARG A 89 -6.82 10.69 5.05
N GLY A 90 -8.00 10.51 4.46
CA GLY A 90 -9.27 11.00 5.01
C GLY A 90 -9.93 10.00 5.97
N ILE A 91 -11.25 10.11 6.17
CA ILE A 91 -12.04 9.20 7.02
C ILE A 91 -12.26 7.82 6.35
N GLY A 92 -12.15 7.75 5.02
CA GLY A 92 -12.57 6.59 4.24
C GLY A 92 -11.52 5.48 4.04
N LEU A 93 -11.97 4.44 3.32
CA LEU A 93 -11.12 3.42 2.71
C LEU A 93 -10.89 3.68 1.21
N ALA A 94 -11.42 4.79 0.70
CA ALA A 94 -11.38 5.11 -0.72
C ALA A 94 -9.97 5.46 -1.18
N GLU A 95 -9.22 6.25 -0.41
CA GLU A 95 -7.89 6.73 -0.81
C GLU A 95 -6.89 5.57 -1.01
N PRO A 96 -6.73 4.62 -0.07
CA PRO A 96 -5.83 3.48 -0.28
C PRO A 96 -6.29 2.56 -1.42
N PHE A 97 -7.60 2.44 -1.61
CA PHE A 97 -8.17 1.65 -2.70
C PHE A 97 -7.88 2.29 -4.08
N VAL A 98 -8.15 3.59 -4.21
CA VAL A 98 -7.89 4.40 -5.41
C VAL A 98 -6.40 4.38 -5.75
N LEU A 99 -5.53 4.49 -4.75
CA LEU A 99 -4.09 4.38 -4.93
C LEU A 99 -3.69 3.00 -5.47
N GLY A 100 -4.25 1.93 -4.92
CA GLY A 100 -4.02 0.57 -5.42
C GLY A 100 -4.44 0.42 -6.89
N LEU A 101 -5.57 1.00 -7.27
CA LEU A 101 -6.06 1.00 -8.65
C LEU A 101 -5.16 1.83 -9.58
N ALA A 102 -4.70 3.00 -9.14
CA ALA A 102 -3.77 3.85 -9.87
C ALA A 102 -2.47 3.11 -10.21
N VAL A 103 -1.84 2.51 -9.20
CA VAL A 103 -0.62 1.70 -9.35
C VAL A 103 -0.85 0.52 -10.28
N ARG A 104 -1.96 -0.20 -10.11
CA ARG A 104 -2.30 -1.35 -10.95
C ARG A 104 -2.42 -0.97 -12.43
N ARG A 105 -3.04 0.18 -12.73
CA ARG A 105 -3.18 0.71 -14.09
C ARG A 105 -1.86 1.20 -14.66
N ALA A 106 -1.06 1.91 -13.87
CA ALA A 106 0.17 2.56 -14.32
C ALA A 106 1.33 1.58 -14.55
N VAL A 107 1.55 0.63 -13.63
CA VAL A 107 2.75 -0.23 -13.65
C VAL A 107 2.46 -1.73 -13.57
N ARG A 108 1.17 -2.13 -13.55
CA ARG A 108 0.74 -3.55 -13.49
C ARG A 108 1.31 -4.32 -12.29
N ARG A 109 1.53 -3.61 -11.18
CA ARG A 109 1.97 -4.17 -9.88
C ARG A 109 0.83 -4.15 -8.88
N ARG A 110 0.86 -5.06 -7.91
CA ARG A 110 -0.03 -5.05 -6.75
C ARG A 110 0.56 -4.13 -5.69
N LEU A 111 -0.27 -3.23 -5.19
CA LEU A 111 0.06 -2.38 -4.06
C LEU A 111 -0.41 -3.03 -2.76
N ARG A 112 0.47 -3.08 -1.76
CA ARG A 112 0.13 -3.65 -0.45
C ARG A 112 -0.05 -2.55 0.57
N VAL A 113 -1.25 -2.43 1.11
CA VAL A 113 -1.62 -1.30 1.96
C VAL A 113 -1.40 -1.66 3.43
N VAL A 114 -0.60 -0.85 4.11
CA VAL A 114 -0.28 -0.99 5.53
C VAL A 114 -1.32 -0.27 6.37
N GLY A 115 -1.74 -0.87 7.49
CA GLY A 115 -2.51 -0.14 8.50
C GLY A 115 -3.95 0.17 8.11
N LEU A 116 -4.57 -0.67 7.28
CA LEU A 116 -6.02 -0.63 7.11
C LEU A 116 -6.70 -0.96 8.44
N PRO A 117 -7.58 -0.09 8.97
CA PRO A 117 -8.35 -0.39 10.17
C PRO A 117 -9.26 -1.57 9.85
N SER A 118 -8.99 -2.71 10.47
CA SER A 118 -9.76 -3.93 10.26
C SER A 118 -10.39 -4.36 11.58
N LEU A 119 -11.71 -4.45 11.61
CA LEU A 119 -12.42 -5.12 12.71
C LEU A 119 -12.04 -6.61 12.71
N PRO A 120 -12.05 -7.30 13.87
CA PRO A 120 -11.65 -8.71 13.98
C PRO A 120 -12.34 -9.64 12.97
N VAL A 121 -13.61 -9.35 12.66
CA VAL A 121 -14.43 -10.14 11.71
C VAL A 121 -13.99 -9.95 10.26
N ILE A 122 -13.48 -8.77 9.89
CA ILE A 122 -13.13 -8.40 8.50
C ILE A 122 -11.62 -8.52 8.25
N ARG A 123 -10.81 -8.59 9.30
CA ARG A 123 -9.34 -8.73 9.24
C ARG A 123 -8.86 -9.86 8.32
N PRO A 124 -9.41 -11.09 8.36
CA PRO A 124 -8.95 -12.16 7.47
C PRO A 124 -9.20 -11.85 5.99
N LEU A 125 -10.28 -11.12 5.68
CA LEU A 125 -10.58 -10.71 4.31
C LEU A 125 -9.60 -9.63 3.86
N PHE A 126 -9.36 -8.60 4.67
CA PHE A 126 -8.39 -7.55 4.32
C PHE A 126 -6.97 -8.08 4.16
N GLN A 127 -6.54 -9.03 4.98
CA GLN A 127 -5.25 -9.70 4.82
C GLN A 127 -5.15 -10.42 3.48
N LYS A 128 -6.19 -11.18 3.10
CA LYS A 128 -6.26 -11.81 1.77
C LYS A 128 -6.29 -10.79 0.63
N LEU A 129 -6.76 -9.56 0.88
CA LEU A 129 -6.71 -8.45 -0.07
C LEU A 129 -5.37 -7.69 -0.06
N GLY A 130 -4.38 -8.16 0.72
CA GLY A 130 -3.04 -7.59 0.75
C GLY A 130 -2.85 -6.47 1.76
N ALA A 131 -3.81 -6.31 2.69
CA ALA A 131 -3.64 -5.42 3.83
C ALA A 131 -2.64 -6.01 4.83
N ILE A 132 -1.65 -5.21 5.20
CA ILE A 132 -0.61 -5.60 6.14
C ILE A 132 -0.90 -4.92 7.49
N GLY A 133 -0.55 -5.60 8.57
CA GLY A 133 -0.59 -5.00 9.91
C GLY A 133 0.36 -3.80 10.01
N TYR A 134 0.18 -2.99 11.06
CA TYR A 134 1.04 -1.85 11.33
C TYR A 134 2.34 -2.30 12.03
N SER A 135 3.08 -3.22 11.41
CA SER A 135 4.33 -3.78 11.93
C SER A 135 5.51 -3.26 11.10
N PRO A 136 6.43 -2.47 11.69
CA PRO A 136 7.64 -2.02 10.99
C PRO A 136 8.49 -3.18 10.45
N ASN A 137 8.57 -4.29 11.19
CA ASN A 137 9.34 -5.46 10.77
C ASN A 137 8.77 -6.11 9.51
N ASP A 138 7.44 -6.17 9.39
CA ASP A 138 6.76 -6.75 8.22
C ASP A 138 6.99 -5.84 7.00
N VAL A 139 6.90 -4.52 7.18
CA VAL A 139 7.22 -3.52 6.15
C VAL A 139 8.65 -3.68 5.66
N ALA A 140 9.63 -3.74 6.57
CA ALA A 140 11.03 -3.92 6.22
C ALA A 140 11.28 -5.26 5.49
N ALA A 141 10.62 -6.34 5.92
CA ALA A 141 10.72 -7.64 5.26
C ALA A 141 10.15 -7.62 3.84
N MET A 142 9.00 -6.99 3.64
CA MET A 142 8.38 -6.87 2.32
C MET A 142 9.16 -5.96 1.38
N LEU A 143 9.74 -4.87 1.90
CA LEU A 143 10.62 -4.02 1.10
C LEU A 143 11.89 -4.78 0.69
N ARG A 144 12.49 -5.58 1.59
CA ARG A 144 13.60 -6.48 1.21
C ARG A 144 13.20 -7.54 0.17
N ALA A 145 11.95 -8.01 0.22
CA ALA A 145 11.40 -8.91 -0.79
C ALA A 145 11.05 -8.23 -2.13
N GLY A 146 11.22 -6.90 -2.24
CA GLY A 146 11.01 -6.16 -3.48
C GLY A 146 9.58 -5.70 -3.73
N HIS A 147 8.68 -5.78 -2.73
CA HIS A 147 7.28 -5.40 -2.89
C HIS A 147 7.04 -3.89 -2.91
N LEU A 148 5.93 -3.50 -3.54
CA LEU A 148 5.42 -2.15 -3.50
C LEU A 148 4.40 -1.98 -2.36
N LEU A 149 4.72 -1.13 -1.41
CA LEU A 149 3.90 -0.89 -0.23
C LEU A 149 3.24 0.49 -0.27
N ALA A 150 2.11 0.64 0.39
CA ALA A 150 1.51 1.94 0.69
C ALA A 150 1.28 2.10 2.19
N ALA A 151 1.79 3.19 2.76
CA ALA A 151 1.53 3.58 4.15
C ALA A 151 0.75 4.90 4.15
N PRO A 152 -0.44 4.95 4.77
CA PRO A 152 -1.15 6.21 4.90
C PRO A 152 -0.54 7.07 6.01
N LEU A 153 -0.54 8.39 5.80
CA LEU A 153 -0.37 9.38 6.85
C LEU A 153 -1.54 9.32 7.84
N GLY A 154 -1.36 9.98 8.98
CA GLY A 154 -2.38 10.12 10.00
C GLY A 154 -3.68 10.69 9.44
N MET A 155 -4.80 10.20 9.97
CA MET A 155 -6.14 10.57 9.51
C MET A 155 -6.44 12.05 9.77
N THR A 156 -6.91 12.75 8.75
CA THR A 156 -7.37 14.14 8.84
C THR A 156 -8.88 14.19 8.59
N TRP A 157 -9.65 14.34 9.69
CA TRP A 157 -11.11 14.14 9.74
C TRP A 157 -11.91 14.91 8.69
N LEU A 158 -11.70 16.23 8.56
CA LEU A 158 -12.58 17.07 7.75
C LEU A 158 -12.26 17.03 6.25
N ARG A 159 -10.98 16.85 5.89
CA ARG A 159 -10.50 16.79 4.50
C ARG A 159 -9.27 15.92 4.45
N ALA A 160 -9.10 15.14 3.38
CA ALA A 160 -7.89 14.35 3.18
C ALA A 160 -6.67 15.28 3.08
N GLY A 161 -5.72 15.08 3.98
CA GLY A 161 -4.59 15.97 4.21
C GLY A 161 -3.34 15.23 4.66
N ALA A 162 -2.24 15.96 4.78
CA ALA A 162 -0.98 15.44 5.29
C ALA A 162 -0.96 15.45 6.83
N GLY A 163 -1.60 14.43 7.42
CA GLY A 163 -1.61 14.19 8.85
C GLY A 163 -0.26 13.73 9.40
N GLU A 164 -0.25 13.19 10.62
CA GLU A 164 1.00 12.81 11.29
C GLU A 164 1.70 11.64 10.56
N PRO A 165 3.01 11.74 10.29
CA PRO A 165 3.69 10.71 9.52
C PRO A 165 3.91 9.44 10.35
N PRO A 166 3.81 8.24 9.72
CA PRO A 166 4.00 6.97 10.38
C PRO A 166 5.50 6.70 10.62
N ARG A 167 6.10 7.40 11.60
CA ARG A 167 7.56 7.42 11.84
C ARG A 167 8.18 6.02 11.91
N SER A 168 7.52 5.06 12.56
CA SER A 168 8.03 3.69 12.68
C SER A 168 8.04 2.91 11.36
N LEU A 169 7.06 3.16 10.48
CA LEU A 169 7.04 2.54 9.15
C LEU A 169 8.07 3.19 8.21
N LEU A 170 8.30 4.49 8.38
CA LEU A 170 9.32 5.23 7.64
C LEU A 170 10.74 4.85 8.07
N ALA A 171 10.95 4.62 9.36
CA ALA A 171 12.19 4.04 9.87
C ALA A 171 12.45 2.67 9.22
N ALA A 172 11.42 1.82 9.11
CA ALA A 172 11.52 0.53 8.42
C ALA A 172 11.79 0.63 6.91
N ALA A 173 11.55 1.80 6.31
CA ALA A 173 11.82 2.09 4.91
C ALA A 173 13.18 2.77 4.68
N LEU A 174 13.98 2.99 5.73
CA LEU A 174 15.36 3.46 5.58
C LEU A 174 16.14 2.49 4.68
N GLY A 175 16.81 3.04 3.67
CA GLY A 175 17.48 2.27 2.61
C GLY A 175 16.61 1.93 1.39
N PHE A 176 15.31 2.29 1.39
CA PHE A 176 14.41 2.09 0.26
C PHE A 176 13.83 3.42 -0.26
N PRO A 177 13.43 3.51 -1.54
CA PRO A 177 12.73 4.67 -2.06
C PRO A 177 11.40 4.90 -1.33
N VAL A 178 11.19 6.11 -0.84
CA VAL A 178 9.92 6.57 -0.28
C VAL A 178 9.31 7.59 -1.23
N ILE A 179 8.09 7.33 -1.70
CA ILE A 179 7.44 8.14 -2.72
C ILE A 179 6.23 8.83 -2.10
N PRO A 180 6.23 10.17 -1.94
CA PRO A 180 5.06 10.90 -1.48
C PRO A 180 3.98 10.88 -2.56
N VAL A 181 2.73 10.64 -2.17
CA VAL A 181 1.59 10.56 -3.08
C VAL A 181 0.43 11.38 -2.56
N ALA A 182 -0.14 12.23 -3.41
CA ALA A 182 -1.41 12.89 -3.14
C ALA A 182 -2.54 12.15 -3.83
N VAL A 183 -3.52 11.69 -3.05
CA VAL A 183 -4.78 11.14 -3.52
C VAL A 183 -5.86 12.20 -3.31
N CYS A 184 -6.26 12.82 -4.41
CA CYS A 184 -7.22 13.91 -4.44
C CYS A 184 -8.59 13.34 -4.79
N GLN A 185 -9.56 13.62 -3.92
CA GLN A 185 -10.88 13.03 -4.01
C GLN A 185 -11.62 13.48 -5.29
N GLY A 186 -12.12 12.51 -6.04
CA GLY A 186 -13.10 12.66 -7.12
C GLY A 186 -14.50 12.25 -6.68
N GLY A 187 -15.49 12.48 -7.54
CA GLY A 187 -16.90 12.20 -7.30
C GLY A 187 -17.27 10.72 -7.12
N LEU A 188 -18.50 10.49 -6.63
CA LEU A 188 -19.17 9.26 -6.17
C LEU A 188 -18.87 8.80 -4.73
N PHE A 189 -17.66 9.02 -4.21
CA PHE A 189 -17.31 8.74 -2.80
C PHE A 189 -16.57 9.87 -2.08
N GLY A 190 -16.32 11.00 -2.75
CA GLY A 190 -15.73 12.18 -2.13
C GLY A 190 -16.71 12.87 -1.20
N THR A 191 -16.31 13.11 0.05
CA THR A 191 -17.08 13.87 1.05
C THR A 191 -16.82 15.38 0.96
N SER A 192 -16.05 15.82 -0.04
CA SER A 192 -15.58 17.19 -0.18
C SER A 192 -16.64 18.09 -0.85
N PRO A 193 -17.04 19.22 -0.22
CA PRO A 193 -17.97 20.18 -0.81
C PRO A 193 -17.44 20.72 -2.14
N GLY A 194 -18.29 20.77 -3.17
CA GLY A 194 -17.98 21.39 -4.48
C GLY A 194 -17.39 20.45 -5.54
N VAL A 195 -17.19 19.16 -5.24
CA VAL A 195 -16.74 18.16 -6.23
C VAL A 195 -17.95 17.56 -6.95
N TRP A 196 -17.92 17.58 -8.30
CA TRP A 196 -18.97 16.96 -9.10
C TRP A 196 -18.97 15.43 -8.93
N PRO A 197 -20.14 14.74 -8.89
CA PRO A 197 -20.23 13.30 -8.72
C PRO A 197 -19.48 12.46 -9.77
N THR A 198 -19.19 13.06 -10.93
CA THR A 198 -18.48 12.43 -12.06
C THR A 198 -17.01 12.82 -12.15
N ALA A 199 -16.51 13.70 -11.27
CA ALA A 199 -15.13 14.15 -11.30
C ALA A 199 -14.17 12.96 -11.08
N PRO A 200 -13.08 12.85 -11.85
CA PRO A 200 -12.10 11.79 -11.66
C PRO A 200 -11.38 11.95 -10.32
N TRP A 201 -10.98 10.82 -9.74
CA TRP A 201 -9.97 10.81 -8.68
C TRP A 201 -8.61 11.08 -9.31
N ARG A 202 -7.86 12.02 -8.73
CA ARG A 202 -6.50 12.32 -9.18
C ARG A 202 -5.49 11.75 -8.21
N VAL A 203 -4.50 11.05 -8.73
CA VAL A 203 -3.39 10.49 -7.97
C VAL A 203 -2.11 11.11 -8.50
N VAL A 204 -1.49 11.98 -7.71
CA VAL A 204 -0.26 12.69 -8.08
C VAL A 204 0.92 12.01 -7.42
N ILE A 205 1.84 11.49 -8.22
CA ILE A 205 3.04 10.81 -7.73
C ILE A 205 4.16 11.86 -7.57
N GLY A 206 4.65 12.04 -6.36
CA GLY A 206 5.76 12.97 -6.08
C GLY A 206 7.13 12.39 -6.42
N GLU A 207 8.14 13.23 -6.30
CA GLU A 207 9.54 12.83 -6.50
C GLU A 207 9.97 11.76 -5.48
N PRO A 208 10.59 10.64 -5.92
CA PRO A 208 11.10 9.63 -5.01
C PRO A 208 12.18 10.22 -4.09
N MET A 209 11.96 10.07 -2.79
CA MET A 209 12.90 10.43 -1.76
C MET A 209 13.74 9.20 -1.41
N LEU A 210 15.06 9.36 -1.42
CA LEU A 210 15.99 8.35 -0.97
C LEU A 210 16.57 8.78 0.38
N PRO A 211 16.52 7.92 1.40
CA PRO A 211 17.29 8.12 2.61
C PRO A 211 18.78 8.29 2.26
N PRO A 212 19.56 9.08 3.02
CA PRO A 212 20.98 9.23 2.76
C PRO A 212 21.70 7.87 2.67
N PRO A 213 22.67 7.71 1.75
CA PRO A 213 23.38 6.44 1.61
C PRO A 213 24.17 6.14 2.89
N GLY A 214 24.06 4.90 3.38
CA GLY A 214 24.74 4.47 4.61
C GLY A 214 24.00 4.77 5.90
N THR A 215 22.79 5.32 5.86
CA THR A 215 21.94 5.51 7.04
C THR A 215 21.62 4.17 7.70
N ASP A 216 21.86 4.10 9.01
CA ASP A 216 21.54 2.92 9.81
C ASP A 216 20.01 2.72 9.88
N PRO A 217 19.48 1.48 9.72
CA PRO A 217 18.04 1.22 9.82
C PRO A 217 17.39 1.62 11.16
N HIS A 218 18.19 1.85 12.21
CA HIS A 218 17.74 2.31 13.52
C HIS A 218 18.05 3.80 13.78
N ASP A 219 18.49 4.55 12.77
CA ASP A 219 18.70 5.99 12.88
C ASP A 219 17.37 6.73 13.01
N GLN A 220 17.05 7.09 14.26
CA GLN A 220 15.81 7.77 14.60
C GLN A 220 15.75 9.21 14.06
N LEU A 221 16.91 9.87 13.92
CA LEU A 221 16.96 11.23 13.40
C LEU A 221 16.67 11.22 11.90
N ALA A 222 17.36 10.37 11.14
CA ALA A 222 17.12 10.23 9.71
C ALA A 222 15.67 9.79 9.42
N ALA A 223 15.12 8.88 10.23
CA ALA A 223 13.72 8.49 10.12
C ALA A 223 12.74 9.65 10.37
N ALA A 224 13.03 10.50 11.36
CA ALA A 224 12.20 11.67 11.67
C ALA A 224 12.29 12.74 10.57
N GLU A 225 13.49 13.02 10.06
CA GLU A 225 13.69 13.96 8.95
C GLU A 225 12.97 13.49 7.68
N LEU A 226 13.11 12.21 7.32
CA LEU A 226 12.37 11.62 6.21
C LEU A 226 10.86 11.72 6.41
N ALA A 227 10.38 11.53 7.65
CA ALA A 227 8.97 11.63 7.98
C ALA A 227 8.38 13.02 7.78
N GLU A 228 9.08 14.06 8.21
CA GLU A 228 8.63 15.42 7.98
C GLU A 228 8.78 15.81 6.49
N GLN A 229 9.87 15.44 5.82
CA GLN A 229 10.05 15.69 4.38
C GLN A 229 8.92 15.07 3.55
N VAL A 230 8.59 13.80 3.81
CA VAL A 230 7.51 13.10 3.09
C VAL A 230 6.15 13.75 3.39
N ARG A 231 5.89 14.14 4.64
CA ARG A 231 4.64 14.83 5.01
C ARG A 231 4.51 16.16 4.28
N ASP A 232 5.57 16.95 4.25
CA ASP A 232 5.60 18.26 3.59
C ASP A 232 5.46 18.12 2.07
N ALA A 233 6.09 17.12 1.47
CA ALA A 233 5.90 16.81 0.06
C ALA A 233 4.46 16.40 -0.26
N VAL A 234 3.84 15.52 0.54
CA VAL A 234 2.42 15.18 0.35
C VAL A 234 1.53 16.41 0.50
N ARG A 235 1.84 17.32 1.44
CA ARG A 235 1.11 18.58 1.59
C ARG A 235 1.25 19.47 0.36
N ALA A 236 2.47 19.66 -0.14
CA ALA A 236 2.73 20.46 -1.33
C ALA A 236 2.00 19.90 -2.57
N LEU A 237 2.00 18.58 -2.77
CA LEU A 237 1.25 17.94 -3.85
C LEU A 237 -0.26 18.16 -3.72
N LEU A 238 -0.80 18.06 -2.50
CA LEU A 238 -2.22 18.35 -2.26
C LEU A 238 -2.56 19.81 -2.56
N ASP A 239 -1.69 20.75 -2.20
CA ASP A 239 -1.94 22.18 -2.43
C ASP A 239 -1.86 22.54 -3.92
N GLN A 240 -0.87 22.02 -4.65
CA GLN A 240 -0.78 22.17 -6.12
C GLN A 240 -2.03 21.62 -6.81
N SER A 241 -2.55 20.48 -6.37
CA SER A 241 -3.74 19.88 -6.96
C SER A 241 -5.03 20.70 -6.71
N ARG A 242 -5.01 21.65 -5.78
CA ARG A 242 -6.15 22.53 -5.45
C ARG A 242 -6.14 23.82 -6.24
N GLU A 243 -5.03 24.18 -6.87
CA GLU A 243 -4.98 25.33 -7.77
C GLU A 243 -5.80 25.02 -9.04
N PRO A 244 -6.69 25.95 -9.46
CA PRO A 244 -7.65 25.72 -10.54
C PRO A 244 -7.03 25.66 -11.93
#